data_AF-A0A515KSM3-F1
#
_entry.id   AF-A0A515KSM3-F1
#
_cell.length_a   1.000
_cell.length_b   1.000
_cell.length_c   1.000
_cell.angle_alpha   90.00
_cell.angle_beta   90.00
_cell.angle_gamma   90.00
#
_symmetry.space_group_name_H-M   'P 1'
#
loop_
_entity.id
_entity.type
_entity.pdbx_description
1 polymer ?
#
loop_
_entity_poly.entity_id
_entity_poly.type
_entity_poly.pdbx_seq_one_letter_code
_entity_poly.pdbx_strand_id
1 'polypeptide(L)'
;MRLAPSHQHYKALAEKYAHLAPYGEQPDSQLLFERMKPMQIAALETLALRGYIDEGSFKAGIFKPTQNEIPIELADRISRINYEQSDLVDFLRILATGYDVSGENGLKARSQLMDSRYDAI
;
A
#
# COMPACT_ATOMS: atom_id res chain seq x y z
N MET A 1 -1.86 0.57 -14.20
CA MET A 1 -1.99 1.95 -13.65
C MET A 1 -1.36 2.98 -14.58
N ARG A 2 -2.01 4.14 -14.77
CA ARG A 2 -1.49 5.26 -15.58
C ARG A 2 -0.61 6.21 -14.75
N LEU A 3 0.70 6.19 -14.97
CA LEU A 3 1.66 7.09 -14.31
C LEU A 3 1.77 8.46 -14.99
N ALA A 4 2.19 9.48 -14.24
CA ALA A 4 2.58 10.77 -14.81
C ALA A 4 3.80 10.61 -15.75
N PRO A 5 3.98 11.48 -16.76
CA PRO A 5 5.08 11.38 -17.73
C PRO A 5 6.47 11.27 -17.08
N SER A 6 6.73 12.07 -16.03
CA SER A 6 7.98 12.06 -15.25
C SER A 6 8.27 10.73 -14.56
N HIS A 7 7.25 9.90 -14.32
CA HIS A 7 7.35 8.66 -13.55
C HIS A 7 7.24 7.41 -14.43
N GLN A 8 7.20 7.53 -15.77
CA GLN A 8 7.04 6.38 -16.65
C GLN A 8 8.21 5.39 -16.61
N HIS A 9 9.41 5.84 -16.25
CA HIS A 9 10.58 4.98 -16.11
C HIS A 9 10.38 3.89 -15.04
N TYR A 10 9.49 4.10 -14.07
CA TYR A 10 9.12 3.10 -13.08
C TYR A 10 8.29 1.94 -13.63
N LYS A 11 7.79 2.01 -14.87
CA LYS A 11 7.05 0.89 -15.48
C LYS A 11 7.89 -0.39 -15.55
N ALA A 12 9.19 -0.26 -15.78
CA ALA A 12 10.11 -1.41 -15.83
C ALA A 12 10.26 -2.13 -14.48
N LEU A 13 9.92 -1.48 -13.36
CA LEU A 13 9.94 -2.14 -12.05
C LEU A 13 8.92 -3.27 -11.96
N ALA A 14 7.77 -3.15 -12.60
CA ALA A 14 6.74 -4.18 -12.56
C ALA A 14 7.26 -5.51 -13.14
N GLU A 15 8.00 -5.44 -14.25
CA GLU A 15 8.63 -6.60 -14.87
C GLU A 15 9.78 -7.15 -14.01
N LYS A 16 10.63 -6.26 -13.49
CA LYS A 16 11.74 -6.62 -12.60
C LYS A 16 11.26 -7.43 -11.38
N TYR A 17 10.15 -7.04 -10.78
CA TYR A 17 9.60 -7.67 -9.58
C TYR A 17 8.53 -8.74 -9.84
N ALA A 18 8.22 -9.04 -11.10
CA ALA A 18 7.19 -10.03 -11.44
C ALA A 18 7.48 -11.43 -10.85
N HIS A 19 8.75 -11.80 -10.72
CA HIS A 19 9.18 -13.08 -10.13
C HIS A 19 8.85 -13.22 -8.64
N LEU A 20 8.57 -12.12 -7.93
CA LEU A 20 8.14 -12.15 -6.54
C LEU A 20 6.64 -12.41 -6.37
N ALA A 21 5.87 -12.43 -7.46
CA ALA A 21 4.44 -12.75 -7.42
C ALA A 21 4.26 -14.19 -6.90
N PRO A 22 3.69 -14.38 -5.69
CA PRO A 22 3.81 -15.65 -4.97
C PRO A 22 2.91 -16.78 -5.49
N TYR A 23 1.99 -16.49 -6.41
CA TYR A 23 1.00 -17.43 -6.92
C TYR A 23 0.73 -17.16 -8.40
N GLY A 24 0.43 -18.22 -9.16
CA GLY A 24 0.28 -18.29 -10.63
C GLY A 24 -0.65 -17.25 -11.27
N GLU A 25 -1.61 -17.66 -12.10
CA GLU A 25 -2.53 -16.66 -12.66
C GLU A 25 -3.36 -16.03 -11.53
N GLN A 26 -3.08 -14.75 -11.25
CA GLN A 26 -3.83 -13.97 -10.28
C GLN A 26 -5.19 -13.61 -10.87
N PRO A 27 -6.25 -13.57 -10.05
CA PRO A 27 -7.50 -12.96 -10.48
C PRO A 27 -7.26 -11.50 -10.87
N ASP A 28 -8.22 -10.91 -11.58
CA ASP A 28 -8.21 -9.49 -11.90
C ASP A 28 -7.86 -8.64 -10.66
N SER A 29 -7.05 -7.59 -10.88
CA SER A 29 -6.47 -6.80 -9.79
C SER A 29 -7.52 -6.15 -8.87
N GLN A 30 -8.70 -5.81 -9.39
CA GLN A 30 -9.80 -5.29 -8.58
C GLN A 30 -10.35 -6.38 -7.65
N LEU A 31 -10.57 -7.59 -8.18
CA LEU A 31 -11.03 -8.72 -7.39
C LEU A 31 -10.00 -9.14 -6.33
N LEU A 32 -8.70 -9.09 -6.67
CA LEU A 32 -7.63 -9.34 -5.70
C LEU A 32 -7.68 -8.31 -4.55
N PHE A 33 -7.81 -7.03 -4.87
CA PHE A 33 -7.87 -5.95 -3.88
C PHE A 33 -9.08 -6.09 -2.94
N GLU A 34 -10.26 -6.39 -3.47
CA GLU A 34 -11.47 -6.64 -2.66
C GLU A 34 -11.31 -7.87 -1.75
N ARG A 35 -10.63 -8.92 -2.23
CA ARG A 35 -10.34 -10.13 -1.42
C ARG A 35 -9.30 -9.87 -0.32
N MET A 36 -8.36 -8.96 -0.53
CA MET A 36 -7.35 -8.59 0.46
C MET A 36 -7.92 -7.73 1.59
N LYS A 37 -8.94 -6.92 1.32
CA LYS A 37 -9.57 -6.00 2.27
C LYS A 37 -9.89 -6.62 3.64
N PRO A 38 -10.62 -7.75 3.76
CA PRO A 38 -10.92 -8.34 5.07
C PRO A 38 -9.66 -8.77 5.83
N MET A 39 -8.64 -9.29 5.13
CA MET A 39 -7.38 -9.70 5.75
C MET A 39 -6.61 -8.49 6.30
N GLN A 40 -6.61 -7.39 5.54
CA GLN A 40 -5.96 -6.15 5.95
C GLN A 40 -6.67 -5.52 7.16
N ILE A 41 -8.01 -5.54 7.20
CA ILE A 41 -8.79 -5.05 8.34
C ILE A 41 -8.46 -5.88 9.59
N ALA A 42 -8.49 -7.21 9.49
CA ALA A 42 -8.16 -8.10 10.61
C ALA A 42 -6.72 -7.88 11.12
N ALA A 43 -5.77 -7.61 10.23
CA ALA A 43 -4.40 -7.27 10.60
C ALA A 43 -4.33 -5.94 11.38
N LEU A 44 -5.03 -4.90 10.93
CA LEU A 44 -5.09 -3.60 11.63
C LEU A 44 -5.77 -3.71 13.00
N GLU A 45 -6.88 -4.45 13.08
CA GLU A 45 -7.56 -4.76 14.35
C GLU A 45 -6.62 -5.47 15.31
N THR A 46 -5.86 -6.45 14.82
CA THR A 46 -4.87 -7.17 15.63
C THR A 46 -3.77 -6.22 16.12
N LEU A 47 -3.28 -5.31 15.27
CA LEU A 47 -2.28 -4.31 15.67
C LEU A 47 -2.83 -3.35 16.73
N ALA A 48 -4.09 -2.93 16.63
CA ALA A 48 -4.76 -2.12 17.64
C ALA A 48 -4.91 -2.87 18.97
N LEU A 49 -5.39 -4.12 18.93
CA LEU A 49 -5.51 -4.99 20.13
C LEU A 49 -4.16 -5.26 20.80
N ARG A 50 -3.08 -5.32 20.03
CA ARG A 50 -1.71 -5.50 20.52
C ARG A 50 -1.05 -4.18 20.94
N GLY A 51 -1.77 -3.06 20.84
CA GLY A 51 -1.30 -1.75 21.28
C GLY A 51 -0.27 -1.11 20.36
N TYR A 52 -0.11 -1.55 19.11
CA TYR A 52 0.74 -0.87 18.11
C TYR A 52 0.01 0.30 17.43
N ILE A 53 -1.32 0.26 17.44
CA ILE A 53 -2.21 1.35 17.00
C ILE A 53 -3.08 1.74 18.20
N ASP A 54 -3.30 3.03 18.39
CA ASP A 54 -4.21 3.54 19.42
C ASP A 54 -5.65 3.07 19.13
N GLU A 55 -6.18 2.21 19.99
CA GLU A 55 -7.49 1.58 19.76
C GLU A 55 -8.64 2.60 19.72
N GLY A 56 -8.58 3.64 20.56
CA GLY A 56 -9.60 4.69 20.60
C GLY A 56 -9.67 5.47 19.30
N SER A 57 -8.51 5.89 18.78
CA SER A 57 -8.39 6.57 17.48
C SER A 57 -8.82 5.64 16.34
N PHE A 58 -8.41 4.37 16.39
CA PHE A 58 -8.74 3.40 15.34
C PHE A 58 -10.25 3.17 15.22
N LYS A 59 -10.98 3.05 16.35
CA LYS A 59 -12.46 2.97 16.37
C LYS A 59 -13.13 4.23 15.81
N ALA A 60 -12.48 5.39 15.90
CA ALA A 60 -12.93 6.63 15.29
C ALA A 60 -12.53 6.76 13.81
N GLY A 61 -11.94 5.72 13.21
CA GLY A 61 -11.46 5.74 11.82
C GLY A 61 -10.13 6.48 11.62
N ILE A 62 -9.42 6.79 12.70
CA ILE A 62 -8.16 7.53 12.68
C ILE A 62 -7.00 6.58 12.96
N PHE A 63 -6.05 6.49 12.03
CA PHE A 63 -4.82 5.77 12.27
C PHE A 63 -3.87 6.61 13.14
N LYS A 64 -3.51 6.08 14.31
CA LYS A 64 -2.53 6.70 15.20
C LYS A 64 -1.60 5.64 15.77
N PRO A 65 -0.30 5.62 15.40
CA PRO A 65 0.65 4.69 15.97
C PRO A 65 0.89 5.01 17.44
N THR A 66 1.17 3.98 18.24
CA THR A 66 1.62 4.15 19.63
C THR A 66 3.14 4.31 19.69
N GLN A 67 3.70 4.36 20.90
CA GLN A 67 5.16 4.35 21.12
C GLN A 67 5.73 2.92 21.20
N ASN A 68 4.94 1.88 20.91
CA ASN A 68 5.44 0.52 20.89
C ASN A 68 6.42 0.35 19.73
N GLU A 69 7.65 -0.02 20.06
CA GLU A 69 8.66 -0.32 19.06
C GLU A 69 8.37 -1.66 18.39
N ILE A 70 8.67 -1.75 17.09
CA ILE A 70 8.64 -3.02 16.38
C ILE A 70 9.79 -3.92 16.88
N PRO A 71 9.62 -5.25 16.91
CA PRO A 71 10.71 -6.16 17.27
C PRO A 71 11.96 -5.96 16.41
N ILE A 72 13.15 -6.00 17.02
CA ILE A 72 14.42 -5.73 16.33
C ILE A 72 14.64 -6.64 15.11
N GLU A 73 14.32 -7.93 15.23
CA GLU A 73 14.44 -8.89 14.13
C GLU A 73 13.57 -8.50 12.93
N LEU A 74 12.39 -7.92 13.19
CA LEU A 74 11.50 -7.42 12.16
C LEU A 74 12.04 -6.12 11.55
N ALA A 75 12.56 -5.21 12.39
CA ALA A 75 13.19 -3.97 11.94
C ALA A 75 14.39 -4.23 11.01
N ASP A 76 15.25 -5.18 11.37
CA ASP A 76 16.41 -5.57 10.56
C ASP A 76 15.99 -6.19 9.23
N ARG A 77 14.98 -7.08 9.27
CA ARG A 77 14.43 -7.69 8.06
C ARG A 77 13.81 -6.64 7.12
N ILE A 78 13.05 -5.70 7.66
CA ILE A 78 12.47 -4.58 6.90
C ILE A 78 13.60 -3.74 6.28
N SER A 79 14.61 -3.38 7.07
CA SER A 79 15.74 -2.57 6.61
C SER A 79 16.49 -3.25 5.47
N ARG A 80 16.75 -4.56 5.59
CA ARG A 80 17.39 -5.34 4.52
C ARG A 80 16.55 -5.36 3.25
N ILE A 81 15.25 -5.66 3.34
CA ILE A 81 14.36 -5.70 2.17
C ILE A 81 14.25 -4.31 1.51
N ASN A 82 14.12 -3.25 2.31
CA ASN A 82 14.05 -1.89 1.80
C ASN A 82 15.35 -1.47 1.08
N TYR A 83 16.49 -1.96 1.56
CA TYR A 83 17.77 -1.74 0.89
C TYR A 83 17.88 -2.54 -0.41
N GLU A 84 17.54 -3.83 -0.40
CA GLU A 84 17.57 -4.70 -1.58
C GLU A 84 16.59 -4.26 -2.68
N GLN A 85 15.46 -3.65 -2.28
CA GLN A 85 14.38 -3.21 -3.16
C GLN A 85 14.22 -1.68 -3.15
N SER A 86 15.33 -0.95 -3.06
CA SER A 86 15.32 0.51 -2.85
C SER A 86 14.58 1.27 -3.95
N ASP A 87 14.66 0.82 -5.20
CA ASP A 87 13.94 1.41 -6.34
C ASP A 87 12.42 1.25 -6.22
N LEU A 88 11.94 0.12 -5.68
CA LEU A 88 10.54 -0.10 -5.37
C LEU A 88 10.09 0.80 -4.21
N VAL A 89 10.90 0.93 -3.16
CA VAL A 89 10.62 1.83 -2.03
C VAL A 89 10.53 3.29 -2.48
N ASP A 90 11.45 3.73 -3.35
CA ASP A 90 11.41 5.08 -3.91
C ASP A 90 10.17 5.31 -4.78
N PHE A 91 9.78 4.31 -5.56
CA PHE A 91 8.53 4.38 -6.32
C PHE A 91 7.30 4.48 -5.41
N LEU A 92 7.23 3.66 -4.35
CA LEU A 92 6.16 3.72 -3.35
C LEU A 92 6.10 5.09 -2.65
N ARG A 93 7.26 5.68 -2.34
CA ARG A 93 7.34 7.04 -1.79
C ARG A 93 6.73 8.05 -2.75
N ILE A 94 7.09 7.99 -4.04
CA ILE A 94 6.54 8.87 -5.08
C ILE A 94 5.03 8.71 -5.19
N LEU A 95 4.51 7.48 -5.13
CA LEU A 95 3.07 7.24 -5.14
C LEU A 95 2.40 7.87 -3.91
N ALA A 96 3.00 7.76 -2.73
CA ALA A 96 2.44 8.25 -1.48
C ALA A 96 2.48 9.78 -1.32
N THR A 97 3.49 10.46 -1.89
CA THR A 97 3.68 11.91 -1.70
C THR A 97 3.42 12.74 -2.96
N GLY A 98 3.50 12.14 -4.14
CA GLY A 98 3.43 12.83 -5.44
C GLY A 98 2.09 12.70 -6.16
N TYR A 99 1.14 11.95 -5.60
CA TYR A 99 -0.20 11.78 -6.15
C TYR A 99 -1.24 11.96 -5.06
N ASP A 100 -2.29 12.72 -5.35
CA ASP A 100 -3.48 12.74 -4.52
C ASP A 100 -4.14 11.36 -4.52
N VAL A 101 -4.76 10.97 -3.40
CA VAL A 101 -5.48 9.69 -3.33
C VAL A 101 -6.73 9.71 -4.24
N SER A 102 -7.42 10.85 -4.26
CA SER A 102 -8.70 11.07 -4.93
C SER A 102 -8.60 12.10 -6.06
N GLY A 103 -9.68 12.28 -6.82
CA GLY A 103 -9.76 13.19 -7.96
C GLY A 103 -9.44 12.52 -9.30
N GLU A 104 -9.74 13.23 -10.40
CA GLU A 104 -9.64 12.73 -11.78
C GLU A 104 -8.23 12.23 -12.16
N ASN A 105 -7.21 12.80 -11.51
CA ASN A 105 -5.81 12.43 -11.68
C ASN A 105 -5.18 11.81 -10.42
N GLY A 106 -5.99 11.39 -9.45
CA GLY A 106 -5.53 10.73 -8.22
C GLY A 106 -5.25 9.23 -8.38
N LEU A 107 -4.70 8.61 -7.34
CA LEU A 107 -4.34 7.19 -7.30
C LEU A 107 -5.52 6.27 -7.59
N LYS A 108 -6.72 6.56 -7.05
CA LYS A 108 -7.93 5.77 -7.32
C LYS A 108 -8.27 5.74 -8.81
N ALA A 109 -8.37 6.91 -9.45
CA ALA A 109 -8.67 7.03 -10.87
C ALA A 109 -7.58 6.41 -11.77
N ARG A 110 -6.29 6.55 -11.39
CA ARG A 110 -5.16 6.02 -12.16
C ARG A 110 -4.97 4.52 -12.03
N SER A 111 -5.30 3.94 -10.88
CA SER A 111 -5.14 2.52 -10.59
C SER A 111 -6.31 1.69 -11.10
N GLN A 112 -7.52 2.27 -11.13
CA GLN A 112 -8.77 1.56 -11.43
C GLN A 112 -9.08 0.41 -10.47
N LEU A 113 -8.39 0.35 -9.32
CA LEU A 113 -8.58 -0.68 -8.31
C LEU A 113 -9.76 -0.38 -7.37
N MET A 114 -10.23 0.87 -7.36
CA MET A 114 -11.37 1.32 -6.56
C MET A 114 -12.28 2.18 -7.42
N ASP A 115 -13.57 2.26 -7.07
CA ASP A 115 -14.52 3.08 -7.81
C ASP A 115 -14.16 4.56 -7.65
N SER A 116 -13.77 5.21 -8.75
CA SER A 116 -13.45 6.64 -8.78
C SER A 116 -14.68 7.51 -9.00
N ARG A 117 -15.84 6.91 -9.36
CA ARG A 117 -17.03 7.64 -9.79
C ARG A 117 -17.83 8.25 -8.64
N TYR A 118 -17.61 7.76 -7.42
CA TYR A 118 -18.29 8.23 -6.22
C TYR A 118 -17.46 9.22 -5.38
N ASP A 119 -16.26 9.59 -5.84
CA ASP A 119 -15.43 10.63 -5.21
C ASP A 119 -15.83 12.06 -5.64
N ALA A 120 -16.97 12.22 -6.33
CA ALA A 120 -17.51 13.53 -6.69
C ALA A 120 -18.39 14.10 -5.58
N ILE A 121 -17.91 15.22 -5.01
CA ILE A 121 -18.51 16.17 -4.06
C ILE A 121 -18.27 15.86 -2.58
#